data_AF-A0A9E7K644-F1
#
_entry.id   AF-A0A9E7K644-F1
#
_cell.length_a   1.000
_cell.length_b   1.000
_cell.length_c   1.000
_cell.angle_alpha   90.00
_cell.angle_beta   90.00
_cell.angle_gamma   90.00
#
_symmetry.space_group_name_H-M   'P 1'
#
loop_
_entity.id
_entity.type
_entity.pdbx_description
1 polymer ?
#
loop_
_entity_poly.entity_id
_entity_poly.type
_entity_poly.pdbx_seq_one_letter_code
_entity_poly.pdbx_strand_id
1 'polypeptide(L)'
;MSAATVNRILDHSLSPLESEKLRLFVIVSGHYDSQKNFKRELLVCTDTPEFMQNFLRFLSTNGTDFPLKSMNLADLRHDLRAFEINNMLTSRRSIEQLLDEFDGALKKRIAFLS
;
A
#
# COMPACT_ATOMS: atom_id res chain seq x y z
N MET A 1 -10.85 5.32 5.88
CA MET A 1 -11.29 5.44 4.48
C MET A 1 -12.40 4.42 4.22
N SER A 2 -13.50 4.77 3.53
CA SER A 2 -14.56 3.79 3.22
C SER A 2 -14.33 3.11 1.87
N ALA A 3 -14.81 1.87 1.70
CA ALA A 3 -14.72 1.15 0.42
C ALA A 3 -15.39 1.91 -0.74
N ALA A 4 -16.50 2.61 -0.47
CA ALA A 4 -17.16 3.46 -1.46
C ALA A 4 -16.25 4.60 -1.96
N THR A 5 -15.49 5.25 -1.07
CA THR A 5 -14.52 6.28 -1.45
C THR A 5 -13.39 5.68 -2.29
N VAL A 6 -12.93 4.48 -1.92
CA VAL A 6 -11.88 3.76 -2.66
C VAL A 6 -12.32 3.41 -4.08
N ASN A 7 -13.49 2.77 -4.22
CA ASN A 7 -14.00 2.34 -5.52
C ASN A 7 -14.21 3.56 -6.43
N ARG A 8 -14.74 4.67 -5.91
CA ARG A 8 -14.87 5.91 -6.67
C ARG A 8 -13.54 6.49 -7.17
N ILE A 9 -12.44 6.36 -6.40
CA ILE A 9 -11.11 6.80 -6.84
C ILE A 9 -10.60 5.93 -8.00
N LEU A 10 -11.00 4.66 -8.04
CA LEU A 10 -10.46 3.65 -8.96
C LEU A 10 -11.42 3.27 -10.11
N ASP A 11 -12.63 3.82 -10.14
CA ASP A 11 -13.68 3.57 -11.16
C ASP A 11 -13.54 4.46 -12.40
N HIS A 12 -12.77 5.56 -12.33
CA HIS A 12 -12.55 6.43 -13.47
C HIS A 12 -11.35 5.97 -14.30
N SER A 13 -11.65 5.22 -15.37
CA SER A 13 -10.86 5.04 -16.61
C SER A 13 -9.42 4.52 -16.43
N LEU A 14 -9.24 3.22 -16.73
CA LEU A 14 -8.00 2.45 -16.56
C LEU A 14 -7.56 2.48 -15.09
N SER A 15 -7.29 1.32 -14.49
CA SER A 15 -6.67 1.35 -13.17
C SER A 15 -5.43 2.28 -13.24
N PRO A 16 -5.09 3.10 -12.23
CA PRO A 16 -3.88 3.95 -12.29
C PRO A 16 -2.62 3.18 -12.72
N LEU A 17 -2.63 1.86 -12.50
CA LEU A 17 -1.65 0.90 -12.99
C LEU A 17 -1.56 0.84 -14.52
N GLU A 18 -2.68 0.81 -15.23
CA GLU A 18 -2.73 0.70 -16.69
C GLU A 18 -2.43 2.04 -17.39
N SER A 19 -3.00 3.15 -16.92
CA SER A 19 -2.81 4.47 -17.55
C SER A 19 -1.37 4.95 -17.47
N GLU A 20 -0.73 4.73 -16.32
CA GLU A 20 0.64 5.18 -16.02
C GLU A 20 1.67 4.05 -16.13
N LYS A 21 1.25 2.83 -16.55
CA LYS A 21 2.09 1.61 -16.60
C LYS A 21 2.81 1.33 -15.27
N LEU A 22 2.13 1.56 -14.15
CA LEU A 22 2.64 1.31 -12.80
C LEU A 22 2.44 -0.16 -12.41
N ARG A 23 3.42 -0.71 -11.70
CA ARG A 23 3.32 -2.06 -11.10
C ARG A 23 2.75 -2.05 -9.69
N LEU A 24 2.87 -0.90 -9.03
CA LEU A 24 2.43 -0.65 -7.66
C LEU A 24 1.84 0.75 -7.59
N PHE A 25 0.64 0.84 -7.04
CA PHE A 25 -0.01 2.10 -6.74
C PHE A 25 -0.43 2.10 -5.27
N VAL A 26 -0.02 3.13 -4.54
CA VAL A 26 -0.27 3.26 -3.11
C VAL A 26 -0.90 4.61 -2.83
N ILE A 27 -2.08 4.60 -2.20
CA ILE A 27 -2.68 5.79 -1.61
C ILE A 27 -2.37 5.79 -0.12
N VAL A 28 -1.81 6.89 0.36
CA VAL A 28 -1.58 7.14 1.78
C VAL A 28 -2.57 8.19 2.24
N SER A 29 -3.42 7.84 3.21
CA SER A 29 -4.30 8.78 3.90
C SER A 29 -3.81 9.03 5.32
N GLY A 30 -4.20 10.17 5.88
CA GLY A 30 -4.04 10.47 7.30
C GLY A 30 -5.31 11.12 7.84
N HIS A 31 -5.79 10.67 8.99
CA HIS A 31 -6.95 11.26 9.65
C HIS A 31 -6.82 11.13 11.17
N TYR A 32 -7.60 11.92 11.91
CA TYR A 32 -7.75 11.74 13.34
C TYR A 32 -9.00 10.89 13.61
N ASP A 33 -8.89 9.92 14.50
CA ASP A 33 -10.04 9.16 14.96
C ASP A 33 -10.90 9.98 15.95
N SER A 34 -12.00 9.40 16.43
CA SER A 34 -12.91 10.05 17.39
C SER A 34 -12.24 10.37 18.74
N GLN A 35 -11.10 9.74 19.04
CA GLN A 35 -10.31 9.96 20.25
C GLN A 35 -9.14 10.94 20.01
N LYS A 36 -9.07 11.58 18.84
CA LYS A 36 -7.97 12.46 18.41
C LYS A 36 -6.62 11.76 18.27
N ASN A 37 -6.60 10.44 18.11
CA ASN A 37 -5.37 9.75 17.71
C ASN A 37 -5.18 9.90 16.22
N PHE A 38 -3.98 10.27 15.80
CA PHE A 38 -3.64 10.30 14.38
C PHE A 38 -3.45 8.88 13.84
N LYS A 39 -4.14 8.60 12.73
CA LYS A 39 -4.12 7.32 12.01
C LYS A 39 -3.64 7.55 10.60
N ARG A 40 -2.86 6.61 10.07
CA ARG A 40 -2.60 6.52 8.63
C ARG A 40 -3.18 5.25 8.08
N GLU A 41 -3.69 5.33 6.86
CA GLU A 41 -4.15 4.17 6.12
C GLU A 41 -3.42 4.10 4.79
N LEU A 42 -3.13 2.88 4.36
CA LEU A 42 -2.56 2.54 3.07
C LEU A 42 -3.61 1.78 2.29
N LEU A 43 -3.90 2.24 1.08
CA LEU A 43 -4.56 1.42 0.07
C LEU A 43 -3.54 1.06 -1.00
N VAL A 44 -3.42 -0.23 -1.28
CA VAL A 44 -2.41 -0.78 -2.17
C VAL A 44 -3.10 -1.52 -3.32
N CYS A 45 -2.65 -1.25 -4.53
CA CYS A 45 -3.03 -1.93 -5.76
C CYS A 45 -1.78 -2.33 -6.53
N THR A 46 -1.78 -3.49 -7.18
CA THR A 46 -0.67 -3.96 -8.02
C THR A 46 -1.17 -4.50 -9.34
N ASP A 47 -0.29 -4.48 -10.35
CA ASP A 47 -0.59 -4.98 -11.70
C ASP A 47 -0.88 -6.49 -11.73
N THR A 48 -0.20 -7.28 -10.90
CA THR A 48 -0.43 -8.73 -10.79
C THR A 48 -0.58 -9.23 -9.35
N PRO A 49 -1.30 -10.34 -9.12
CA PRO A 49 -1.39 -10.97 -7.80
C PRO A 49 -0.04 -11.39 -7.22
N GLU A 50 0.88 -11.87 -8.06
CA GLU A 50 2.23 -12.27 -7.64
C GLU A 50 3.03 -11.06 -7.15
N PHE A 51 2.84 -9.90 -7.78
CA PHE A 51 3.48 -8.67 -7.34
C PHE A 51 2.95 -8.23 -5.96
N MET A 52 1.63 -8.31 -5.75
CA MET A 52 1.02 -8.10 -4.42
C MET A 52 1.66 -9.03 -3.39
N GLN A 53 1.79 -10.33 -3.67
CA GLN A 53 2.38 -11.28 -2.72
C GLN A 53 3.84 -10.97 -2.38
N ASN A 54 4.64 -10.54 -3.37
CA ASN A 54 6.01 -10.10 -3.11
C ASN A 54 6.06 -8.85 -2.23
N PHE A 55 5.17 -7.89 -2.47
CA PHE A 55 5.07 -6.68 -1.67
C PHE A 55 4.63 -6.98 -0.23
N LEU A 56 3.60 -7.81 -0.04
CA LEU A 56 3.15 -8.23 1.30
C LEU A 56 4.25 -8.96 2.07
N ARG A 57 5.02 -9.81 1.39
CA ARG A 57 6.18 -10.49 2.00
C ARG A 57 7.24 -9.48 2.42
N PHE A 58 7.58 -8.53 1.56
CA PHE A 58 8.52 -7.46 1.89
C PHE A 58 8.06 -6.67 3.12
N LEU A 59 6.78 -6.29 3.19
CA LEU A 59 6.20 -5.62 4.36
C LEU A 59 6.26 -6.50 5.62
N SER A 60 6.08 -7.82 5.52
CA SER A 60 6.19 -8.69 6.69
C SER A 60 7.62 -8.83 7.21
N THR A 61 8.62 -8.78 6.33
CA THR A 61 10.04 -8.94 6.70
C THR A 61 10.67 -7.62 7.15
N ASN A 62 10.30 -6.51 6.53
CA ASN A 62 10.93 -5.20 6.75
C ASN A 62 9.98 -4.18 7.41
N GLY A 63 8.71 -4.50 7.55
CA GLY A 63 7.70 -3.63 8.16
C GLY A 63 7.65 -3.71 9.68
N THR A 64 8.65 -4.24 10.37
CA THR A 64 8.70 -4.21 11.85
C THR A 64 8.58 -2.79 12.41
N ASP A 65 9.03 -1.77 11.66
CA ASP A 65 8.89 -0.36 12.02
C ASP A 65 7.53 0.26 11.60
N PHE A 66 6.74 -0.49 10.83
CA PHE A 66 5.40 -0.14 10.37
C PHE A 66 4.41 -1.18 10.93
N PRO A 67 3.84 -0.97 12.13
CA PRO A 67 2.82 -1.89 12.66
C PRO A 67 1.55 -1.82 11.81
N LEU A 68 1.58 -2.57 10.71
CA LEU A 68 0.56 -2.66 9.68
C LEU A 68 -0.51 -3.63 10.13
N LYS A 69 -1.71 -3.11 10.33
CA LYS A 69 -2.89 -3.89 10.61
C LYS A 69 -3.71 -4.00 9.35
N SER A 70 -3.91 -5.21 8.83
CA SER A 70 -4.81 -5.43 7.69
C SER A 70 -6.23 -4.98 8.03
N MET A 71 -6.85 -4.24 7.11
CA MET A 71 -8.23 -3.79 7.20
C MET A 71 -9.09 -4.65 6.27
N ASN A 72 -10.05 -5.36 6.84
CA ASN A 72 -11.08 -6.06 6.06
C ASN A 72 -12.21 -5.07 5.77
N LEU A 73 -12.08 -4.35 4.65
CA LEU A 73 -13.12 -3.47 4.15
C LEU A 73 -14.12 -4.30 3.34
N ALA A 74 -15.39 -4.30 3.77
CA ALA A 74 -16.48 -4.88 2.98
C ALA A 74 -16.53 -4.20 1.61
N ASP A 75 -16.77 -4.98 0.55
CA ASP A 75 -16.87 -4.51 -0.84
C ASP A 75 -15.58 -3.90 -1.43
N LEU A 76 -14.43 -4.14 -0.80
CA LEU A 76 -13.15 -3.84 -1.41
C LEU A 76 -12.88 -4.82 -2.56
N ARG A 77 -12.48 -4.30 -3.73
CA ARG A 77 -12.12 -5.13 -4.86
C ARG A 77 -10.98 -6.09 -4.50
N HIS A 78 -11.01 -7.29 -5.08
CA HIS A 78 -10.08 -8.39 -4.74
C HIS A 78 -8.61 -8.10 -5.08
N ASP A 79 -8.35 -7.16 -5.98
CA ASP A 79 -7.02 -6.66 -6.38
C ASP A 79 -6.43 -5.67 -5.37
N LEU A 80 -7.25 -5.16 -4.44
CA LEU A 80 -6.86 -4.14 -3.48
C LEU A 80 -6.55 -4.72 -2.10
N ARG A 81 -5.62 -4.08 -1.40
CA ARG A 81 -5.34 -4.35 0.02
C ARG A 81 -5.34 -3.05 0.80
N ALA A 82 -5.98 -3.06 1.97
CA ALA A 82 -6.02 -1.92 2.88
C ALA A 82 -5.31 -2.25 4.19
N PHE A 83 -4.53 -1.29 4.69
CA PHE A 83 -3.82 -1.40 5.96
C PHE A 83 -3.99 -0.12 6.77
N GLU A 84 -4.12 -0.28 8.08
CA GLU A 84 -3.95 0.81 9.05
C GLU A 84 -2.53 0.74 9.61
N ILE A 85 -1.89 1.90 9.76
CA ILE A 85 -0.68 2.05 10.55
C ILE A 85 -1.06 2.74 11.85
N ASN A 86 -0.96 1.98 12.95
CA ASN A 86 -1.23 2.48 14.29
C ASN A 86 0.06 2.98 14.97
N ASN A 87 0.77 3.88 14.30
CA ASN A 87 1.99 4.50 14.81
C ASN A 87 2.04 5.98 14.40
N MET A 88 2.00 6.87 15.40
CA MET A 88 2.02 8.31 15.20
C MET A 88 3.36 8.81 14.63
N LEU A 89 4.46 8.07 14.85
CA LEU A 89 5.79 8.39 14.33
C LEU A 89 5.96 8.05 12.85
N THR A 90 5.11 7.16 12.32
CA THR A 90 5.15 6.85 10.90
C THR A 90 4.72 8.07 10.11
N SER A 91 5.66 8.64 9.36
CA SER A 91 5.43 9.81 8.51
C SER A 91 5.18 9.39 7.06
N ARG A 92 4.72 10.33 6.23
CA ARG A 92 4.70 10.11 4.77
C ARG A 92 6.10 9.74 4.25
N ARG A 93 7.13 10.44 4.72
CA ARG A 93 8.52 10.20 4.33
C ARG A 93 8.98 8.78 4.66
N SER A 94 8.57 8.26 5.82
CA SER A 94 8.88 6.89 6.21
C SER A 94 8.25 5.89 5.21
N ILE A 95 7.01 6.12 4.81
CA ILE A 95 6.33 5.27 3.81
C ILE A 95 7.03 5.36 2.45
N GLU A 96 7.45 6.55 2.02
CA GLU A 96 8.23 6.72 0.78
C GLU A 96 9.55 5.95 0.83
N GLN A 97 10.29 6.02 1.95
CA GLN A 97 11.52 5.24 2.14
C GLN A 97 11.30 3.73 2.07
N LEU A 98 10.20 3.22 2.66
CA LEU A 98 9.84 1.81 2.59
C LEU A 98 9.57 1.37 1.14
N LEU A 99 8.95 2.22 0.32
CA LEU A 99 8.70 1.97 -1.09
C LEU A 99 10.00 1.99 -1.91
N ASP A 100 10.91 2.91 -1.62
CA ASP A 100 12.24 2.97 -2.24
C ASP A 100 13.08 1.72 -1.92
N GLU A 101 13.02 1.24 -0.67
CA GLU A 101 13.69 0.00 -0.26
C GLU A 101 13.12 -1.22 -0.98
N PHE A 102 11.79 -1.27 -1.16
CA PHE A 102 11.15 -2.34 -1.93
C PHE A 102 11.59 -2.33 -3.39
N ASP A 103 11.63 -1.16 -4.04
CA ASP A 103 12.14 -1.03 -5.42
C ASP A 103 13.61 -1.44 -5.52
N GLY A 104 14.44 -1.04 -4.55
CA GLY A 104 15.84 -1.47 -4.46
C GLY A 104 15.99 -3.00 -4.30
N ALA A 105 15.17 -3.62 -3.45
CA ALA A 105 15.15 -5.08 -3.27
C ALA A 105 14.73 -5.81 -4.55
N LEU A 106 13.75 -5.25 -5.28
CA LEU A 106 13.27 -5.79 -6.55
C LEU A 106 14.36 -5.74 -7.63
N LYS A 107 15.05 -4.60 -7.76
CA LYS A 107 16.16 -4.41 -8.70
C LYS A 107 17.33 -5.35 -8.42
N LYS A 108 17.72 -5.50 -7.14
CA LYS A 108 18.75 -6.47 -6.74
C LYS A 108 18.36 -7.89 -7.14
N ARG A 109 17.11 -8.30 -6.87
CA ARG A 109 16.64 -9.65 -7.20
C ARG A 109 16.66 -9.94 -8.70
N ILE A 110 16.37 -8.95 -9.54
CA ILE A 110 16.48 -9.08 -11.00
C ILE A 110 17.95 -9.24 -11.42
N ALA A 111 18.86 -8.43 -10.86
CA ALA A 111 20.28 -8.50 -11.17
C ALA A 111 20.95 -9.84 -10.79
N PHE A 112 20.39 -10.59 -9.83
CA PHE A 112 20.88 -11.93 -9.46
C PHE A 112 20.36 -13.05 -10.39
N LEU A 113 19.36 -12.77 -11.23
CA LEU A 113 18.74 -13.74 -12.15
C LEU A 113 19.12 -13.52 -13.62
N SER A 114 19.88 -12.47 -13.91
CA SER A 114 20.43 -12.10 -15.23
C SER A 114 21.90 -12.49 -15.33
#